data_AF-K9EJ19-F1
#
_entry.id   AF-K9EJ19-F1
#
_cell.length_a   1.000
_cell.length_b   1.000
_cell.length_c   1.000
_cell.angle_alpha   90.00
_cell.angle_beta   90.00
_cell.angle_gamma   90.00
#
_symmetry.space_group_name_H-M   'P 1'
#
loop_
_entity.id
_entity.type
_entity.pdbx_description
1 polymer ?
#
loop_
_entity_poly.entity_id
_entity_poly.type
_entity_poly.pdbx_seq_one_letter_code
_entity_poly.pdbx_strand_id
1 'polypeptide(L)'
;MVCVELKTGKFKPGYLGQLMAYLRILDDHVKKPHENPTIGIVLCKEANKEYVEYIIQDYDKPMGVATYTNSSDMPERLRMALPDIEELKKLL
;
A
#
# COMPACT_ATOMS: atom_id res chain seq x y z
N MET A 1 -4.94 -8.64 -8.40
CA MET A 1 -4.18 -7.37 -8.47
C MET A 1 -4.10 -6.69 -7.10
N VAL A 2 -3.06 -5.89 -6.85
CA VAL A 2 -2.89 -5.08 -5.62
C VAL A 2 -2.68 -3.61 -6.01
N CYS A 3 -3.46 -2.70 -5.42
CA CYS A 3 -3.33 -1.25 -5.58
C CYS A 3 -2.63 -0.68 -4.34
N VAL A 4 -1.53 0.06 -4.54
CA VAL A 4 -0.74 0.63 -3.44
C VAL A 4 -0.80 2.15 -3.47
N GLU A 5 -1.31 2.73 -2.38
CA GLU A 5 -1.34 4.17 -2.14
C GLU A 5 -0.17 4.54 -1.20
N LEU A 6 0.93 5.02 -1.78
CA LEU A 6 2.16 5.34 -1.03
C LEU A 6 2.13 6.77 -0.48
N LYS A 7 2.34 6.92 0.82
CA LYS A 7 2.41 8.23 1.51
C LYS A 7 3.65 8.34 2.38
N THR A 8 4.37 9.44 2.25
CA THR A 8 5.61 9.70 2.98
C THR A 8 5.42 10.15 4.43
N GLY A 9 4.18 10.37 4.85
CA GLY A 9 3.83 10.88 6.19
C GLY A 9 2.86 9.98 6.95
N LYS A 10 2.30 10.55 8.02
CA LYS A 10 1.27 9.92 8.84
C LYS A 10 0.01 9.60 8.03
N PHE A 11 -0.62 8.47 8.38
CA PHE A 11 -1.93 8.11 7.88
C PHE A 11 -2.96 9.23 8.09
N LYS A 12 -3.83 9.43 7.10
CA LYS A 12 -5.00 10.30 7.16
C LYS A 12 -6.20 9.55 6.62
N PRO A 13 -7.40 9.68 7.23
CA PRO A 13 -8.60 8.97 6.78
C PRO A 13 -8.93 9.19 5.30
N GLY A 14 -8.67 10.39 4.77
CA GLY A 14 -8.91 10.71 3.35
C GLY A 14 -8.14 9.84 2.36
N TYR A 15 -7.07 9.15 2.78
CA TYR A 15 -6.34 8.21 1.92
C TYR A 15 -7.16 6.94 1.61
N LEU A 16 -8.03 6.50 2.53
CA LEU A 16 -8.94 5.39 2.29
C LEU A 16 -9.99 5.74 1.24
N GLY A 17 -10.48 6.99 1.25
CA GLY A 17 -11.39 7.49 0.21
C GLY A 17 -10.76 7.49 -1.19
N GLN A 18 -9.49 7.91 -1.30
CA GLN A 18 -8.72 7.83 -2.56
C GLN A 18 -8.59 6.38 -3.02
N LEU A 19 -8.15 5.50 -2.12
CA LEU A 19 -7.94 4.08 -2.41
C LEU A 19 -9.23 3.38 -2.82
N MET A 20 -10.34 3.65 -2.16
CA MET A 20 -11.65 3.08 -2.49
C MET A 20 -12.09 3.44 -3.92
N ALA A 21 -11.87 4.70 -4.34
CA ALA A 21 -12.14 5.11 -5.71
C ALA A 21 -11.27 4.33 -6.73
N TYR A 22 -9.99 4.14 -6.42
CA TYR A 22 -9.09 3.35 -7.28
C TYR A 22 -9.52 1.90 -7.38
N LEU A 23 -9.86 1.25 -6.26
CA LEU A 23 -10.34 -0.13 -6.27
C LEU A 23 -11.64 -0.29 -7.07
N ARG A 24 -12.52 0.71 -7.10
CA ARG A 24 -13.72 0.68 -7.95
C ARG A 24 -13.35 0.69 -9.43
N ILE A 25 -12.53 1.66 -9.85
CA ILE A 25 -12.09 1.80 -11.24
C ILE A 25 -11.34 0.54 -11.71
N LEU A 26 -10.44 0.02 -10.87
CA LEU A 26 -9.66 -1.16 -11.18
C LEU A 26 -10.52 -2.41 -11.33
N ASP A 27 -11.47 -2.62 -10.43
CA ASP A 27 -12.38 -3.77 -10.52
C ASP A 27 -13.32 -3.70 -11.74
N ASP A 28 -13.72 -2.50 -12.15
CA ASP A 28 -14.67 -2.28 -13.25
C ASP A 28 -14.00 -2.33 -14.63
N HIS A 29 -12.76 -1.85 -14.74
CA HIS A 29 -12.13 -1.59 -16.03
C HIS A 29 -10.84 -2.39 -16.30
N VAL A 30 -10.17 -2.89 -15.27
CA VAL A 30 -8.84 -3.51 -15.41
C VAL A 30 -8.85 -4.98 -15.01
N LYS A 31 -9.56 -5.31 -13.94
CA LYS A 31 -9.65 -6.67 -13.40
C LYS A 31 -10.18 -7.65 -14.44
N LYS A 32 -9.48 -8.76 -14.63
CA LYS A 32 -9.89 -9.84 -15.53
C LYS A 32 -10.96 -10.74 -14.87
N PRO A 33 -11.80 -11.44 -15.65
CA PRO A 33 -12.89 -12.25 -15.09
C PRO A 33 -12.47 -13.35 -14.11
N HIS A 34 -11.23 -13.84 -14.21
CA HIS A 34 -10.69 -14.91 -13.35
C HIS A 34 -9.90 -14.37 -12.14
N GLU A 35 -9.78 -13.06 -11.98
CA GLU A 35 -9.07 -12.46 -10.85
C GLU A 35 -10.01 -12.19 -9.67
N ASN A 36 -9.47 -12.33 -8.46
CA ASN A 36 -10.12 -11.89 -7.24
C ASN A 36 -10.30 -10.35 -7.24
N PRO A 37 -11.21 -9.82 -6.39
CA PRO A 37 -11.32 -8.38 -6.17
C PRO A 37 -9.95 -7.74 -5.86
N THR A 38 -9.74 -6.53 -6.37
CA THR A 38 -8.49 -5.80 -6.17
C THR A 38 -8.29 -5.49 -4.68
N ILE A 39 -7.10 -5.80 -4.15
CA ILE A 39 -6.74 -5.50 -2.77
C ILE A 39 -6.07 -4.13 -2.71
N GLY A 40 -6.52 -3.26 -1.80
CA GLY A 40 -5.92 -1.96 -1.57
C GLY A 40 -4.96 -1.93 -0.38
N ILE A 41 -3.83 -1.26 -0.52
CA ILE A 41 -2.90 -1.02 0.59
C ILE A 41 -2.54 0.45 0.62
N VAL A 42 -2.89 1.15 1.70
CA VAL A 42 -2.26 2.43 2.03
C VAL A 42 -0.94 2.13 2.74
N LEU A 43 0.19 2.55 2.15
CA LEU A 43 1.52 2.38 2.73
C LEU A 43 2.02 3.73 3.26
N CYS A 44 2.01 3.92 4.58
CA CYS A 44 2.37 5.17 5.25
C CYS A 44 3.71 5.05 6.00
N LYS A 45 4.37 6.19 6.29
CA LYS A 45 5.54 6.17 7.18
C LYS A 45 5.14 5.82 8.62
N GLU A 46 3.98 6.31 9.05
CA GLU A 46 3.45 6.15 10.40
C GLU A 46 1.93 5.97 10.37
N ALA A 47 1.39 5.16 11.27
CA ALA A 47 -0.04 4.99 11.46
C ALA A 47 -0.33 4.58 12.93
N ASN A 48 -1.43 5.08 13.49
CA ASN A 48 -1.98 4.54 14.73
C ASN A 48 -2.84 3.32 14.38
N LYS A 49 -2.43 2.15 14.84
CA LYS A 49 -3.08 0.88 14.51
C LYS A 49 -4.54 0.82 14.99
N GLU A 50 -4.80 1.19 16.24
CA GLU A 50 -6.16 1.16 16.81
C GLU A 50 -7.11 2.09 16.06
N TYR A 51 -6.63 3.29 15.73
CA TYR A 51 -7.41 4.26 14.95
C TYR A 51 -7.71 3.76 13.53
N VAL A 52 -6.73 3.13 12.88
CA VAL A 52 -6.91 2.51 11.56
C VAL A 52 -7.93 1.37 11.64
N GLU A 53 -7.78 0.46 12.61
CA GLU A 53 -8.68 -0.68 12.81
C GLU A 53 -10.12 -0.25 13.08
N TYR A 54 -10.30 0.89 13.76
CA TYR A 54 -11.62 1.47 14.00
C TYR A 54 -12.27 2.00 12.71
N ILE A 55 -11.56 2.80 11.93
CA ILE A 55 -12.11 3.45 10.73
C ILE A 55 -12.34 2.46 9.59
N ILE A 56 -11.49 1.45 9.47
CA ILE A 56 -11.54 0.53 8.33
C ILE A 56 -12.77 -0.38 8.34
N GLN A 57 -13.46 -0.49 9.49
CA GLN A 57 -14.72 -1.25 9.61
C GLN A 57 -15.82 -0.72 8.69
N ASP A 58 -15.80 0.57 8.33
CA ASP A 58 -16.80 1.20 7.46
C ASP A 58 -16.51 0.99 5.96
N TYR A 59 -15.48 0.22 5.60
CA TYR A 59 -15.08 -0.03 4.22
C TYR A 59 -15.31 -1.50 3.84
N ASP A 60 -16.20 -1.74 2.87
CA ASP A 60 -16.57 -3.10 2.44
C ASP A 60 -15.57 -3.75 1.47
N LYS A 61 -14.70 -2.96 0.83
CA LYS A 61 -13.70 -3.47 -0.11
C LYS A 61 -12.45 -3.96 0.62
N PRO A 62 -11.76 -4.99 0.10
CA PRO A 62 -10.57 -5.53 0.73
C PRO A 62 -9.43 -4.50 0.68
N MET A 63 -9.23 -3.78 1.77
CA MET A 63 -8.16 -2.79 1.89
C MET A 63 -7.54 -2.79 3.29
N GLY A 64 -6.32 -2.28 3.39
CA GLY A 64 -5.57 -2.19 4.64
C GLY A 64 -4.61 -1.00 4.66
N VAL A 65 -4.11 -0.67 5.86
CA VAL A 65 -3.02 0.28 6.04
C VAL A 65 -1.81 -0.47 6.60
N ALA A 66 -0.65 -0.24 6.01
CA ALA A 66 0.62 -0.77 6.48
C ALA A 66 1.63 0.37 6.65
N THR A 67 2.64 0.14 7.48
CA THR A 67 3.78 1.05 7.62
C THR A 67 5.02 0.50 6.93
N TYR A 68 5.92 1.40 6.51
CA TYR A 68 7.21 1.02 5.94
C TYR A 68 8.39 1.62 6.71
N THR A 69 9.53 0.94 6.63
CA THR A 69 10.81 1.40 7.16
C THR A 69 11.72 1.92 6.05
N ASN A 70 12.62 2.85 6.37
CA ASN A 70 13.60 3.32 5.41
C ASN A 70 14.77 2.34 5.32
N SER A 71 15.64 2.51 4.32
CA SER A 71 16.88 1.72 4.19
C SER A 71 17.77 1.78 5.44
N SER A 72 17.76 2.90 6.17
CA SER A 72 18.46 3.07 7.44
C SER A 72 17.96 2.15 8.55
N ASP A 73 16.67 1.80 8.53
CA ASP A 73 15.98 1.06 9.59
C ASP A 73 15.67 -0.38 9.15
N MET A 74 16.19 -0.79 7.98
CA MET A 74 15.95 -2.10 7.38
C MET A 74 16.87 -3.16 8.00
N PRO A 75 16.37 -4.37 8.29
CA PRO A 75 17.22 -5.48 8.70
C PRO A 75 18.36 -5.73 7.71
N GLU A 76 19.57 -5.93 8.22
CA GLU A 76 20.79 -6.05 7.39
C GLU A 76 20.69 -7.16 6.33
N ARG A 77 20.04 -8.27 6.68
CA ARG A 77 19.75 -9.37 5.75
C ARG A 77 18.98 -8.91 4.50
N LEU A 78 18.01 -8.02 4.66
CA LEU A 78 17.23 -7.50 3.54
C LEU A 78 18.04 -6.47 2.74
N ARG A 79 18.82 -5.63 3.42
CA ARG A 79 19.71 -4.65 2.78
C ARG A 79 20.74 -5.33 1.86
N MET A 80 21.30 -6.45 2.29
CA MET A 80 22.25 -7.24 1.47
C MET A 80 21.60 -7.99 0.31
N ALA A 81 20.28 -8.21 0.35
CA ALA A 81 19.55 -8.88 -0.72
C ALA A 81 19.07 -7.92 -1.82
N LEU A 82 19.11 -6.61 -1.57
CA LEU A 82 18.72 -5.59 -2.54
C LEU A 82 19.93 -5.20 -3.41
N PRO A 83 19.73 -4.97 -4.72
CA PRO A 83 20.75 -4.39 -5.57
C PRO A 83 21.12 -2.98 -5.11
N ASP A 84 22.29 -2.48 -5.51
CA ASP A 84 22.65 -1.10 -5.23
C ASP A 84 21.75 -0.11 -5.98
N ILE A 85 21.78 1.16 -5.57
CA ILE A 85 20.89 2.20 -6.13
C ILE A 85 21.14 2.45 -7.64
N GLU A 86 22.38 2.32 -8.10
CA GLU A 86 22.74 2.52 -9.51
C GLU A 86 22.35 1.31 -10.36
N GLU A 87 22.45 0.09 -9.81
CA GLU A 87 21.88 -1.11 -10.44
C GLU A 87 20.36 -1.05 -10.52
N LEU A 88 19.69 -0.60 -9.44
CA LEU A 88 18.24 -0.47 -9.41
C LEU A 88 17.74 0.50 -10.50
N LYS A 89 18.45 1.63 -10.72
CA LYS A 89 18.12 2.59 -11.79
C LYS A 89 18.21 1.99 -13.19
N LYS A 90 19.01 0.95 -13.41
CA LYS A 90 19.11 0.28 -14.72
C LYS A 90 17.96 -0.68 -15.00
N LEU A 91 17.20 -1.06 -13.97
CA LEU A 91 16.08 -2.01 -14.05
C LEU A 91 14.71 -1.34 -14.20
N LEU A 92 14.64 -0.02 -14.02
CA LEU A 92 13.43 0.81 -14.15
C LEU A 92 13.43 1.56 -15.48
#